data_AF-A0A2E7MD97-F1
#
_entry.id   AF-A0A2E7MD97-F1
#
_cell.length_a   1.000
_cell.length_b   1.000
_cell.length_c   1.000
_cell.angle_alpha   90.00
_cell.angle_beta   90.00
_cell.angle_gamma   90.00
#
_symmetry.space_group_name_H-M   'P 1'
#
loop_
_entity.id
_entity.type
_entity.pdbx_description
1 polymer ?
#
loop_
_entity_poly.entity_id
_entity_poly.type
_entity_poly.pdbx_seq_one_letter_code
_entity_poly.pdbx_strand_id
1 'polypeptide(L)' 'MATPWLDSKHSVFGEVVDGMDVLKAIARVPTNPVNNRPHKDVTLDKVSVYRGDSPPQ' A
#
# COMPACT_ATOMS: atom_id res chain seq x y z
N MET A 1 -4.28 9.44 -11.25
CA MET A 1 -3.38 9.32 -12.42
C MET A 1 -2.70 7.98 -12.32
N ALA A 2 -2.85 7.12 -13.33
CA ALA A 2 -2.15 5.84 -13.39
C ALA A 2 -0.65 6.06 -13.64
N THR A 3 0.19 5.08 -13.31
CA THR A 3 1.65 5.13 -13.51
C THR A 3 2.07 4.22 -14.68
N PRO A 4 1.76 4.59 -15.95
CA PRO A 4 1.88 3.70 -17.12
C PRO A 4 3.32 3.29 -17.45
N TRP A 5 4.32 4.03 -16.96
CA TRP A 5 5.74 3.70 -17.19
C TRP A 5 6.22 2.48 -16.38
N LEU A 6 5.40 1.97 -15.46
CA LEU A 6 5.69 0.75 -14.70
C LEU A 6 5.11 -0.50 -15.37
N ASP A 7 4.24 -0.33 -16.37
CA ASP A 7 3.61 -1.42 -17.10
C ASP A 7 4.68 -2.30 -17.76
N SER A 8 4.49 -3.62 -17.70
CA SER A 8 5.45 -4.65 -18.16
C SER A 8 6.79 -4.74 -17.39
N LYS A 9 7.09 -3.79 -16.49
CA LYS A 9 8.28 -3.86 -15.60
C LYS A 9 7.93 -4.29 -14.18
N HIS A 10 6.69 -4.07 -13.75
CA HIS A 10 6.19 -4.46 -12.43
C HIS A 10 4.86 -5.19 -12.61
N SER A 11 4.82 -6.46 -12.21
CA SER A 11 3.60 -7.26 -12.24
C SER A 11 2.63 -6.76 -11.17
N VAL A 12 1.38 -6.49 -11.57
CA VAL A 12 0.30 -6.15 -10.65
C VAL A 12 -0.28 -7.45 -10.08
N PHE A 13 -0.29 -7.59 -8.75
CA PHE A 13 -0.74 -8.81 -8.06
C PHE A 13 -2.06 -8.66 -7.30
N GLY A 14 -2.61 -7.45 -7.20
CA GLY A 14 -3.85 -7.20 -6.48
C GLY A 14 -4.18 -5.71 -6.39
N GLU A 15 -5.37 -5.41 -5.88
CA GLU A 15 -5.89 -4.06 -5.66
C GLU A 15 -6.39 -3.91 -4.22
N VAL A 16 -6.32 -2.68 -3.71
CA VAL A 16 -6.86 -2.33 -2.39
C VAL A 16 -8.39 -2.22 -2.49
N VAL A 17 -9.11 -3.15 -1.85
CA VAL A 17 -10.58 -3.16 -1.86
C VAL A 17 -11.21 -2.37 -0.71
N ASP A 18 -10.48 -2.15 0.38
CA ASP A 18 -10.91 -1.38 1.55
C ASP A 18 -9.71 -0.69 2.23
N GLY A 19 -9.96 0.35 3.02
CA GLY A 19 -8.92 1.09 3.76
C GLY A 19 -8.07 2.06 2.91
N MET A 20 -8.63 2.57 1.81
CA MET A 20 -7.96 3.52 0.91
C MET A 20 -7.59 4.85 1.62
N ASP A 21 -8.35 5.23 2.64
CA ASP A 21 -8.07 6.36 3.53
C ASP A 21 -6.81 6.13 4.38
N VAL A 22 -6.64 4.92 4.94
CA VAL A 22 -5.42 4.52 5.68
C VAL A 22 -4.21 4.55 4.77
N LEU A 23 -4.33 4.02 3.54
CA LEU A 23 -3.26 4.11 2.53
C LEU A 23 -2.86 5.57 2.27
N LYS A 24 -3.84 6.46 2.08
CA LYS A 24 -3.59 7.90 1.87
C LYS A 24 -2.95 8.57 3.08
N ALA A 25 -3.31 8.16 4.29
CA ALA A 25 -2.70 8.66 5.52
C ALA A 25 -1.22 8.25 5.61
N ILE A 26 -0.91 6.99 5.32
CA ILE A 26 0.47 6.48 5.27
C ILE A 26 1.27 7.22 4.19
N ALA A 27 0.69 7.46 3.02
CA ALA A 27 1.37 8.17 1.93
C ALA A 27 1.71 9.64 2.25
N ARG A 28 1.08 10.23 3.28
CA ARG A 28 1.27 11.62 3.70
C ARG A 28 2.14 11.77 4.95
N VAL A 29 2.67 10.68 5.50
CA VAL A 29 3.53 10.79 6.69
C VAL A 29 4.78 11.60 6.37
N PRO A 30 5.28 12.42 7.30
CA PRO A 30 6.52 13.15 7.11
C PRO A 30 7.68 12.19 6.81
N THR A 31 8.36 12.40 5.70
CA THR A 31 9.54 11.65 5.28
C THR A 31 10.78 12.54 5.25
N ASN A 32 11.94 11.92 5.45
CA ASN A 32 13.21 12.58 5.31
C ASN A 32 13.48 12.90 3.82
N PRO A 33 13.76 14.15 3.46
CA PRO A 33 13.94 14.56 2.06
C PRO A 33 15.16 13.94 1.38
N VAL A 34 16.15 13.42 2.14
CA VAL A 34 17.39 12.86 1.59
C VAL A 34 17.19 11.41 1.11
N ASN A 35 16.36 10.63 1.80
CA ASN A 35 16.21 9.19 1.53
C ASN A 35 14.75 8.72 1.44
N ASN A 36 13.78 9.63 1.48
CA ASN A 36 12.34 9.36 1.48
C ASN A 36 11.86 8.38 2.57
N ARG A 37 12.67 8.15 3.62
CA ARG A 37 12.29 7.29 4.74
C ARG A 37 11.36 8.05 5.69
N PRO A 38 10.24 7.46 6.14
CA PRO A 38 9.39 8.04 7.18
C PRO A 38 10.17 8.41 8.45
N HIS A 39 9.84 9.55 9.05
CA HIS A 39 10.41 9.96 10.35
C HIS A 39 9.96 9.08 11.51
N LYS A 40 8.74 8.56 11.42
CA LYS A 40 8.20 7.54 12.32
C LYS A 40 8.03 6.26 11.53
N ASP A 41 8.53 5.16 12.07
CA ASP A 41 8.42 3.86 11.41
C ASP A 41 6.93 3.48 11.23
N VAL A 42 6.57 3.11 10.01
CA VAL A 42 5.25 2.57 9.68
C VAL A 42 5.43 1.07 9.51
N THR A 43 4.98 0.30 10.49
CA THR A 43 5.15 -1.16 10.53
C THR A 43 3.83 -1.89 10.32
N LEU A 44 3.92 -3.09 9.75
CA LEU A 44 2.80 -4.03 9.66
C LEU A 44 2.86 -4.95 10.88
N ASP A 45 1.91 -4.80 11.80
CA ASP A 45 1.87 -5.59 13.03
C ASP A 45 1.25 -6.98 12.80
N LYS A 46 0.18 -7.05 12.00
CA LYS A 46 -0.52 -8.29 11.69
C LYS A 46 -0.98 -8.34 10.24
N VAL A 47 -0.75 -9.48 9.60
CA VAL A 47 -1.26 -9.79 8.25
C VAL A 47 -2.10 -11.05 8.35
N SER A 48 -3.33 -11.01 7.83
CA SER A 48 -4.22 -12.18 7.77
C SER A 48 -4.56 -12.45 6.32
N VAL A 49 -4.34 -13.69 5.87
CA VAL A 49 -4.62 -14.12 4.50
C VAL A 49 -5.86 -14.98 4.52
N TYR A 50 -6.89 -14.54 3.78
CA TYR A 50 -8.13 -15.28 3.62
C TYR A 50 -8.12 -15.95 2.25
N ARG A 51 -8.37 -17.27 2.21
CA ARG A 51 -8.68 -17.96 0.96
C ARG A 51 -10.17 -17.81 0.73
N GLY A 52 -10.56 -16.93 -0.18
CA GLY A 52 -11.96 -16.69 -0.49
C GLY A 52 -12.49 -17.67 -1.52
N ASP A 53 -13.60 -18.32 -1.18
CA ASP A 53 -14.74 -18.38 -2.11
C ASP A 53 -15.69 -17.17 -1.88
N SER A 54 -15.38 -16.24 -0.95
CA SER A 54 -16.09 -14.94 -0.82
C SER A 54 -15.23 -13.91 -0.06
N PRO A 55 -15.32 -12.60 -0.39
CA PRO A 55 -14.65 -11.53 0.36
C PRO A 55 -15.18 -11.46 1.82
N PRO A 56 -14.33 -11.12 2.82
CA PRO A 56 -14.81 -10.82 4.17
C PRO A 56 -15.76 -9.62 4.10
N GLN A 57 -16.97 -9.81 4.65
CA GLN A 57 -17.99 -8.78 4.84
C GLN A 57 -17.56 -7.78 5.91
#